data_AF-A0A8H3VTM7-F1
#
_entry.id   AF-A0A8H3VTM7-F1
#
_cell.length_a   1.000
_cell.length_b   1.000
_cell.length_c   1.000
_cell.angle_alpha   90.00
_cell.angle_beta   90.00
_cell.angle_gamma   90.00
#
_symmetry.space_group_name_H-M   'P 1'
#
loop_
_entity.id
_entity.type
_entity.pdbx_description
1 polymer ?
#
loop_
_entity_poly.entity_id
_entity_poly.type
_entity_poly.pdbx_seq_one_letter_code
_entity_poly.pdbx_strand_id
1 'polypeptide(L)'
;MSYHEKDSEKDSRPATLFDETDIDHKSKAEEDVEIPGRIVGGKYLEELGEMDSTSEEKNGQLTKVDIDLPLTLTTRKYHNGEEIILLEYADGDKENPFNWSLARKRVITALLCSMTLFIGLATTAYSSGIDSMCADLGVPVIQGQLGLFTFNFACALAPLFLAPFTEFVGRKVIYGGAFVCFTLCFIGLALGQNIATIIVMRTLLGIAGCVGTILVGGTFSDLFVPEERAKPMALFSYIAILGTVGAPIYAGFINQAIGWRWIEGIQGMANIPLCVLVLLFLGETRGGKTLQTRARMLRESTGDARYTSEMDLESKGIKGLLHDSCVKAVNMLVTEPVVFAFGLWIAFTWFVVFLFLSAIPITFAEKRGWGEGVAGLPYIALVIGVTLGYVTNSFVQMRKWDRINADPNQKVVPENRLYGAMFGSVFLPVGLFIYSFTQYGYLPWIAPTIALVPISFGIFFVFESTYSYTSDCYGLNSGSAIAGQGLMRNTLGAVAPLFASPFFHNLGSQWAGLLLSILATLLTFIPFVFYKYGHVLRARSKLAKVYE
;
A
#
# COMPACT_ATOMS: atom_id res chain seq x y z
N MET A 1 46.23 49.27 4.59
CA MET A 1 45.64 50.62 4.77
C MET A 1 44.14 50.41 4.83
N SER A 2 43.48 50.43 6.00
CA SER A 2 43.11 51.62 6.81
C SER A 2 42.28 52.61 6.00
N TYR A 3 41.06 53.07 6.35
CA TYR A 3 40.19 53.11 7.55
C TYR A 3 38.87 53.77 7.06
N HIS A 4 37.72 53.46 7.69
CA HIS A 4 36.77 54.41 8.33
C HIS A 4 35.26 54.12 8.18
N GLU A 5 34.61 54.06 9.34
CA GLU A 5 33.17 54.14 9.66
C GLU A 5 32.51 55.48 9.28
N LYS A 6 31.18 55.45 9.12
CA LYS A 6 30.28 56.37 9.84
C LYS A 6 28.83 55.87 9.89
N ASP A 7 28.34 55.83 11.12
CA ASP A 7 26.98 55.52 11.60
C ASP A 7 25.96 56.68 11.46
N SER A 8 24.71 56.31 11.78
CA SER A 8 23.61 57.12 12.38
C SER A 8 22.66 57.84 11.40
N GLU A 9 21.34 57.99 11.62
CA GLU A 9 20.33 57.51 12.59
C GLU A 9 19.00 58.15 12.15
N LYS A 10 17.86 57.49 12.43
CA LYS A 10 16.55 58.03 12.89
C LYS A 10 15.41 57.09 12.46
N ASP A 11 14.83 56.24 13.31
CA ASP A 11 14.05 56.46 14.55
C ASP A 11 12.55 56.72 14.29
N SER A 12 11.68 55.75 14.60
CA SER A 12 10.38 55.94 15.30
C SER A 12 9.62 54.61 15.52
N ARG A 13 9.52 54.23 16.81
CA ARG A 13 8.73 53.19 17.49
C ARG A 13 7.18 53.32 17.30
N PRO A 14 6.29 52.33 17.64
CA PRO A 14 6.25 51.66 18.95
C PRO A 14 5.86 50.16 19.03
N ALA A 15 6.17 49.63 20.21
CA ALA A 15 5.86 48.31 20.73
C ALA A 15 4.39 48.17 21.15
N THR A 16 3.84 46.95 21.09
CA THR A 16 3.05 46.30 22.16
C THR A 16 2.70 44.84 21.82
N LEU A 17 2.84 43.98 22.84
CA LEU A 17 2.07 42.76 23.12
C LEU A 17 2.33 41.50 22.26
N PHE A 18 3.34 40.73 22.67
CA PHE A 18 3.22 39.27 22.72
C PHE A 18 3.65 38.79 24.10
N ASP A 19 2.76 38.03 24.74
CA ASP A 19 2.83 37.47 26.08
C ASP A 19 4.19 36.84 26.41
N GLU A 20 4.81 37.35 27.45
CA GLU A 20 5.82 36.64 28.25
C GLU A 20 5.11 35.58 29.10
N THR A 21 4.72 34.43 28.53
CA THR A 21 4.27 33.26 29.32
C THR A 21 4.77 31.90 28.86
N ASP A 22 5.69 31.79 27.90
CA ASP A 22 6.13 30.47 27.37
C ASP A 22 7.61 30.11 27.64
N ILE A 23 8.27 30.77 28.61
CA ILE A 23 9.67 30.47 28.96
C ILE A 23 9.79 29.54 30.19
N ASP A 24 8.70 29.19 30.89
CA ASP A 24 8.78 28.47 32.17
C ASP A 24 8.34 26.99 32.16
N HIS A 25 8.21 26.35 30.99
CA HIS A 25 7.96 24.89 30.91
C HIS A 25 9.21 24.04 30.61
N LYS A 26 10.41 24.60 30.77
CA LYS A 26 11.69 23.88 30.60
C LYS A 26 12.43 23.50 31.88
N SER A 27 11.77 23.52 33.05
CA SER A 27 12.35 23.01 34.29
C SER A 27 11.45 21.99 34.99
N LYS A 28 11.51 20.74 34.50
CA LYS A 28 11.38 19.45 35.22
C LYS A 28 11.14 18.36 34.17
N ALA A 29 12.16 18.07 33.36
CA ALA A 29 12.28 16.73 32.81
C ALA A 29 12.75 15.86 33.99
N GLU A 30 11.80 15.27 34.71
CA GLU A 30 12.10 14.15 35.59
C GLU A 30 12.79 13.10 34.72
N GLU A 31 13.98 12.65 35.14
CA GLU A 31 14.68 11.57 34.47
C GLU A 31 13.71 10.38 34.38
N ASP A 32 13.37 9.94 33.17
CA ASP A 32 12.65 8.68 32.94
C ASP A 32 13.53 7.54 33.50
N VAL A 33 13.32 7.18 34.76
CA VAL A 33 14.00 6.04 35.37
C VAL A 33 13.37 4.79 34.78
N GLU A 34 13.96 4.27 33.70
CA GLU A 34 13.62 2.97 33.14
C GLU A 34 14.02 1.89 34.14
N ILE A 35 13.10 1.53 35.04
CA ILE A 35 13.25 0.33 35.89
C ILE A 35 12.64 -0.83 35.11
N PRO A 36 13.45 -1.71 34.50
CA PRO A 36 12.94 -2.90 33.83
C PRO A 36 12.35 -3.85 34.89
N GLY A 37 11.25 -4.48 34.54
CA GLY A 37 10.62 -5.56 35.32
C GLY A 37 10.11 -6.66 34.39
N ARG A 38 9.78 -7.81 34.95
CA ARG A 38 9.26 -8.97 34.21
C ARG A 38 7.93 -9.41 34.83
N ILE A 39 6.95 -9.75 34.00
CA ILE A 39 5.69 -10.33 34.45
C ILE A 39 5.42 -11.64 33.71
N VAL A 40 5.05 -12.67 34.45
CA VAL A 40 4.64 -13.98 33.91
C VAL A 40 3.54 -14.57 34.79
N GLY A 41 2.66 -15.37 34.20
CA GLY A 41 1.60 -16.00 34.98
C GLY A 41 1.01 -17.28 34.39
N GLY A 42 0.27 -17.99 35.23
CA GLY A 42 -0.45 -19.22 34.88
C GLY A 42 0.47 -20.31 34.32
N LYS A 43 0.05 -20.97 33.24
CA LYS A 43 0.80 -22.09 32.61
C LYS A 43 2.21 -21.73 32.13
N TYR A 44 2.50 -20.44 31.94
CA TYR A 44 3.81 -19.98 31.46
C TYR A 44 4.86 -19.89 32.58
N LEU A 45 4.45 -20.00 33.85
CA LEU A 45 5.37 -20.14 34.98
C LEU A 45 6.15 -21.46 34.91
N GLU A 46 5.52 -22.52 34.43
CA GLU A 46 6.15 -23.84 34.26
C GLU A 46 7.17 -23.82 33.11
N GLU A 47 6.86 -23.13 32.00
CA GLU A 47 7.79 -22.94 30.87
C GLU A 47 9.02 -22.09 31.25
N LEU A 48 8.87 -21.18 32.22
CA LEU A 48 9.98 -20.34 32.69
C LEU A 48 11.02 -21.14 33.50
N GLY A 49 10.56 -22.15 34.26
CA GLY A 49 11.40 -22.97 35.13
C GLY A 49 12.50 -23.76 34.43
N GLU A 50 12.38 -23.98 33.11
CA GLU A 50 13.41 -24.63 32.28
C GLU A 50 14.42 -23.67 31.64
N MET A 51 14.12 -22.35 31.58
CA MET A 51 14.94 -21.34 30.88
C MET A 51 15.75 -20.41 31.80
N ASP A 52 15.45 -20.36 33.09
CA ASP A 52 15.86 -19.22 33.95
C ASP A 52 17.27 -19.31 34.56
N SER A 53 18.13 -20.25 34.16
CA SER A 53 19.50 -20.34 34.70
C SER A 53 20.51 -19.32 34.12
N THR A 54 20.09 -18.47 33.17
CA THR A 54 21.01 -17.56 32.44
C THR A 54 20.54 -16.10 32.31
N SER A 55 19.37 -15.71 32.84
CA SER A 55 18.73 -14.43 32.51
C SER A 55 18.43 -13.46 33.67
N GLU A 56 18.82 -13.80 34.91
CA GLU A 56 18.56 -12.95 36.09
C GLU A 56 19.30 -11.59 36.05
N GLU A 57 20.43 -11.47 35.34
CA GLU A 57 21.28 -10.27 35.43
C GLU A 57 20.86 -9.07 34.56
N LYS A 58 19.86 -9.18 33.65
CA LYS A 58 19.57 -8.09 32.69
C LYS A 58 18.19 -7.41 32.77
N ASN A 59 17.14 -8.05 33.32
CA ASN A 59 15.76 -7.60 33.08
C ASN A 59 14.91 -7.30 34.34
N GLY A 60 15.53 -7.12 35.51
CA GLY A 60 14.84 -6.67 36.73
C GLY A 60 13.89 -7.68 37.38
N GLN A 61 13.11 -7.23 38.38
CA GLN A 61 12.38 -8.11 39.31
C GLN A 61 11.18 -8.81 38.64
N LEU A 62 11.04 -10.13 38.87
CA LEU A 62 9.94 -10.96 38.36
C LEU A 62 8.68 -10.84 39.23
N THR A 63 7.59 -10.38 38.64
CA THR A 63 6.25 -10.33 39.25
C THR A 63 5.41 -11.49 38.71
N LYS A 64 4.83 -12.29 39.61
CA LYS A 64 3.99 -13.43 39.24
C LYS A 64 2.53 -13.04 39.33
N VAL A 65 1.74 -13.42 38.33
CA VAL A 65 0.29 -13.19 38.28
C VAL A 65 -0.47 -14.50 38.07
N ASP A 66 -1.69 -14.58 38.58
CA ASP A 66 -2.51 -15.82 38.53
C ASP A 66 -3.17 -16.05 37.15
N ILE A 67 -3.05 -15.09 36.23
CA ILE A 67 -3.56 -15.21 34.86
C ILE A 67 -2.53 -15.86 33.94
N ASP A 68 -3.00 -16.61 32.93
CA ASP A 68 -2.16 -17.13 31.84
C ASP A 68 -1.56 -15.96 31.05
N LEU A 69 -0.31 -15.62 31.34
CA LEU A 69 0.42 -14.53 30.68
C LEU A 69 1.84 -15.00 30.31
N PRO A 70 2.19 -14.98 29.01
CA PRO A 70 3.57 -15.20 28.59
C PRO A 70 4.51 -14.17 29.22
N LEU A 71 5.80 -14.51 29.32
CA LEU A 71 6.80 -13.58 29.82
C LEU A 71 6.70 -12.24 29.08
N THR A 72 6.38 -11.19 29.82
CA THR A 72 6.17 -9.84 29.31
C THR A 72 7.12 -8.91 30.07
N LEU A 73 7.86 -8.08 29.35
CA LEU A 73 8.74 -7.08 29.94
C LEU A 73 7.90 -5.84 30.30
N THR A 74 8.29 -5.17 31.36
CA THR A 74 7.66 -3.94 31.83
C THR A 74 8.69 -2.86 32.02
N THR A 75 8.39 -1.66 31.53
CA THR A 75 9.22 -0.47 31.72
C THR A 75 8.36 0.60 32.37
N ARG A 76 8.79 1.12 33.52
CA ARG A 76 8.11 2.25 34.15
C ARG A 76 8.51 3.53 33.45
N LYS A 77 7.54 4.34 33.03
CA LYS A 77 7.75 5.63 32.36
C LYS A 77 6.79 6.66 32.95
N TYR A 78 7.14 7.94 32.90
CA TYR A 78 6.21 9.01 33.25
C TYR A 78 5.59 9.58 31.97
N HIS A 79 4.27 9.54 31.86
CA HIS A 79 3.55 10.11 30.73
C HIS A 79 2.50 11.10 31.24
N ASN A 80 2.59 12.36 30.80
CA ASN A 80 1.72 13.45 31.23
C ASN A 80 1.65 13.65 32.76
N GLY A 81 2.74 13.36 33.49
CA GLY A 81 2.82 13.50 34.95
C GLY A 81 2.27 12.31 35.74
N GLU A 82 1.86 11.22 35.08
CA GLU A 82 1.44 9.96 35.72
C GLU A 82 2.47 8.84 35.47
N GLU A 83 2.74 8.03 36.49
CA GLU A 83 3.58 6.83 36.36
C GLU A 83 2.80 5.73 35.65
N ILE A 84 3.29 5.29 34.49
CA ILE A 84 2.72 4.22 33.69
C ILE A 84 3.68 3.02 33.62
N ILE A 85 3.11 1.83 33.50
CA ILE A 85 3.86 0.59 33.30
C ILE A 85 3.65 0.14 31.85
N LEU A 86 4.64 0.43 31.01
CA LEU A 86 4.63 0.09 29.60
C LEU A 86 4.99 -1.39 29.41
N LEU A 87 4.17 -2.11 28.64
CA LEU A 87 4.38 -3.52 28.35
C LEU A 87 5.11 -3.71 27.02
N GLU A 88 6.13 -4.57 27.05
CA GLU A 88 6.95 -4.95 25.90
C GLU A 88 7.06 -6.48 25.79
N TYR A 89 7.27 -6.98 24.58
CA TYR A 89 7.49 -8.40 24.36
C TYR A 89 8.84 -8.84 24.91
N ALA A 90 8.88 -10.01 25.56
CA ALA A 90 10.15 -10.66 25.85
C ALA A 90 10.78 -11.27 24.59
N ASP A 91 12.09 -11.48 24.65
CA ASP A 91 12.83 -12.17 23.58
C ASP A 91 12.22 -13.57 23.33
N GLY A 92 11.96 -13.89 22.06
CA GLY A 92 11.41 -15.19 21.67
C GLY A 92 9.91 -15.41 21.94
N ASP A 93 9.17 -14.38 22.39
CA ASP A 93 7.73 -14.48 22.63
C ASP A 93 6.97 -14.97 21.37
N LYS A 94 6.25 -16.10 21.48
CA LYS A 94 5.52 -16.73 20.37
C LYS A 94 4.30 -15.93 19.89
N GLU A 95 3.78 -15.02 20.70
CA GLU A 95 2.69 -14.14 20.32
C GLU A 95 3.17 -12.91 19.54
N ASN A 96 4.46 -12.59 19.59
CA ASN A 96 5.06 -11.56 18.75
C ASN A 96 5.08 -12.04 17.29
N PRO A 97 4.41 -11.35 16.34
CA PRO A 97 4.38 -11.73 14.93
C PRO A 97 5.76 -11.83 14.26
N PHE A 98 6.77 -11.09 14.77
CA PHE A 98 8.14 -11.17 14.29
C PHE A 98 8.79 -12.53 14.58
N ASN A 99 8.40 -13.21 15.66
CA ASN A 99 8.95 -14.50 16.10
C ASN A 99 8.25 -15.72 15.50
N TRP A 100 7.23 -15.52 14.66
CA TRP A 100 6.49 -16.64 14.06
C TRP A 100 7.34 -17.45 13.08
N SER A 101 7.01 -18.74 12.96
CA SER A 101 7.67 -19.63 12.01
C SER A 101 7.52 -19.12 10.57
N LEU A 102 8.56 -19.31 9.76
CA LEU A 102 8.56 -18.89 8.36
C LEU A 102 7.40 -19.51 7.56
N ALA A 103 6.98 -20.72 7.91
CA ALA A 103 5.81 -21.38 7.31
C ALA A 103 4.53 -20.57 7.54
N ARG A 104 4.28 -20.13 8.79
CA ARG A 104 3.12 -19.30 9.12
C ARG A 104 3.16 -17.96 8.39
N LYS A 105 4.32 -17.30 8.37
CA LYS A 105 4.52 -16.04 7.62
C LYS A 105 4.22 -16.21 6.13
N ARG A 106 4.67 -17.32 5.52
CA ARG A 106 4.42 -17.65 4.11
C ARG A 106 2.95 -17.92 3.83
N VAL A 107 2.23 -18.63 4.70
CA VAL A 107 0.78 -18.86 4.55
C VAL A 107 0.02 -17.53 4.56
N ILE A 108 0.30 -16.65 5.53
CA ILE A 108 -0.34 -15.33 5.60
C ILE A 108 0.01 -14.48 4.37
N THR A 109 1.27 -14.51 3.95
CA THR A 109 1.70 -13.83 2.72
C THR A 109 0.92 -14.32 1.50
N ALA A 110 0.77 -15.64 1.33
CA ALA A 110 0.02 -16.23 0.23
C ALA A 110 -1.46 -15.85 0.26
N LEU A 111 -2.09 -15.82 1.44
CA LEU A 111 -3.49 -15.41 1.60
C LEU A 111 -3.69 -13.94 1.21
N LEU A 112 -2.87 -13.03 1.74
CA LEU A 112 -2.97 -11.59 1.46
C LEU A 112 -2.69 -11.28 -0.01
N CYS A 113 -1.69 -11.93 -0.59
CA CYS A 113 -1.41 -11.86 -2.01
C CYS A 113 -2.57 -12.40 -2.86
N SER A 114 -3.18 -13.53 -2.47
CA SER A 114 -4.36 -14.07 -3.18
C SER A 114 -5.54 -13.11 -3.09
N MET A 115 -5.79 -12.51 -1.92
CA MET A 115 -6.84 -11.47 -1.79
C MET A 115 -6.57 -10.30 -2.75
N THR A 116 -5.32 -9.83 -2.79
CA THR A 116 -4.88 -8.77 -3.71
C THR A 116 -5.14 -9.15 -5.17
N LEU A 117 -4.83 -10.39 -5.54
CA LEU A 117 -5.05 -10.91 -6.90
C LEU A 117 -6.53 -10.84 -7.28
N PHE A 118 -7.41 -11.40 -6.45
CA PHE A 118 -8.85 -11.47 -6.73
C PHE A 118 -9.51 -10.09 -6.74
N ILE A 119 -9.09 -9.19 -5.86
CA ILE A 119 -9.52 -7.78 -5.87
C ILE A 119 -9.05 -7.09 -7.17
N GLY A 120 -7.79 -7.30 -7.56
CA GLY A 120 -7.25 -6.78 -8.81
C GLY A 120 -8.03 -7.28 -10.03
N LEU A 121 -8.35 -8.58 -10.07
CA LEU A 121 -9.15 -9.20 -11.13
C LEU A 121 -10.57 -8.61 -11.20
N ALA A 122 -11.21 -8.39 -10.06
CA ALA A 122 -12.54 -7.77 -9.96
C ALA A 122 -12.55 -6.30 -10.40
N THR A 123 -11.38 -5.64 -10.33
CA THR A 123 -11.25 -4.25 -10.73
C THR A 123 -11.47 -4.10 -12.24
N THR A 124 -10.93 -5.02 -13.04
CA THR A 124 -10.86 -4.88 -14.50
C THR A 124 -11.72 -5.88 -15.27
N ALA A 125 -12.14 -7.02 -14.70
CA ALA A 125 -13.04 -7.93 -15.42
C ALA A 125 -14.37 -7.26 -15.80
N TYR A 126 -14.86 -6.36 -14.94
CA TYR A 126 -16.04 -5.55 -15.18
C TYR A 126 -15.97 -4.81 -16.53
N SER A 127 -14.79 -4.30 -16.93
CA SER A 127 -14.66 -3.53 -18.18
C SER A 127 -14.95 -4.35 -19.42
N SER A 128 -14.70 -5.66 -19.40
CA SER A 128 -14.99 -6.55 -20.54
C SER A 128 -16.49 -6.77 -20.76
N GLY A 129 -17.33 -6.50 -19.76
CA GLY A 129 -18.79 -6.66 -19.83
C GLY A 129 -19.57 -5.36 -20.00
N ILE A 130 -18.92 -4.19 -20.00
CA ILE A 130 -19.60 -2.88 -19.97
C ILE A 130 -20.58 -2.72 -21.13
N ASP A 131 -20.16 -3.01 -22.36
CA ASP A 131 -20.99 -2.77 -23.55
C ASP A 131 -22.21 -3.69 -23.57
N SER A 132 -22.02 -4.98 -23.28
CA SER A 132 -23.09 -5.97 -23.16
C SER A 132 -24.07 -5.64 -22.02
N MET A 133 -23.54 -5.19 -20.88
CA MET A 133 -24.33 -4.74 -19.73
C MET A 133 -25.17 -3.50 -20.07
N CYS A 134 -24.58 -2.51 -20.72
CA CYS A 134 -25.28 -1.28 -21.09
C CYS A 134 -26.37 -1.55 -22.14
N ALA A 135 -26.11 -2.45 -23.09
CA ALA A 135 -27.09 -2.90 -24.08
C ALA A 135 -28.27 -3.63 -23.42
N ASP A 136 -28.00 -4.54 -22.48
CA ASP A 136 -29.02 -5.30 -21.74
C ASP A 136 -29.88 -4.40 -20.83
N LEU A 137 -29.26 -3.43 -20.15
CA LEU A 137 -29.95 -2.52 -19.24
C LEU A 137 -30.56 -1.28 -19.94
N GLY A 138 -30.31 -1.10 -21.23
CA GLY A 138 -30.84 0.03 -22.02
C GLY A 138 -30.27 1.39 -21.61
N VAL A 139 -29.00 1.46 -21.19
CA VAL A 139 -28.33 2.68 -20.69
C VAL A 139 -27.13 3.06 -21.54
N PRO A 140 -26.72 4.34 -21.57
CA PRO A 140 -25.52 4.75 -22.29
C PRO A 140 -24.24 4.23 -21.61
N VAL A 141 -23.21 3.89 -22.41
CA VAL A 141 -21.92 3.31 -21.98
C VAL A 141 -21.24 4.12 -20.87
N ILE A 142 -21.37 5.44 -20.89
CA ILE A 142 -20.81 6.32 -19.85
C ILE A 142 -21.33 5.99 -18.44
N GLN A 143 -22.58 5.51 -18.31
CA GLN A 143 -23.12 5.06 -17.03
C GLN A 143 -22.51 3.72 -16.59
N GLY A 144 -22.17 2.84 -17.52
CA GLY A 144 -21.38 1.64 -17.21
C GLY A 144 -19.95 1.97 -16.76
N GLN A 145 -19.29 2.91 -17.44
CA GLN A 145 -17.96 3.40 -17.05
C GLN A 145 -17.95 4.03 -15.65
N LEU A 146 -19.07 4.62 -15.22
CA LEU A 146 -19.23 5.13 -13.85
C LEU A 146 -19.07 4.01 -12.80
N GLY A 147 -19.47 2.77 -13.10
CA GLY A 147 -19.24 1.62 -12.21
C GLY A 147 -17.75 1.25 -12.06
N LEU A 148 -16.92 1.55 -13.06
CA LEU A 148 -15.46 1.40 -12.95
C LEU A 148 -14.85 2.54 -12.13
N PHE A 149 -15.33 3.78 -12.35
CA PHE A 149 -14.95 4.95 -11.57
C PHE A 149 -15.26 4.77 -10.07
N THR A 150 -16.49 4.41 -9.71
CA THR A 150 -16.90 4.37 -8.29
C THR A 150 -16.16 3.30 -7.50
N PHE A 151 -15.87 2.15 -8.10
CA PHE A 151 -15.03 1.13 -7.49
C PHE A 151 -13.63 1.66 -7.16
N ASN A 152 -12.95 2.24 -8.15
CA ASN A 152 -11.58 2.74 -7.99
C ASN A 152 -11.51 3.96 -7.05
N PHE A 153 -12.51 4.85 -7.14
CA PHE A 153 -12.58 6.03 -6.29
C PHE A 153 -12.89 5.66 -4.84
N ALA A 154 -13.75 4.66 -4.60
CA ALA A 154 -13.94 4.07 -3.29
C ALA A 154 -12.62 3.47 -2.75
N CYS A 155 -11.86 2.76 -3.58
CA CYS A 155 -10.52 2.29 -3.23
C CYS A 155 -9.50 3.42 -2.97
N ALA A 156 -9.76 4.65 -3.42
CA ALA A 156 -8.94 5.81 -3.13
C ALA A 156 -9.25 6.41 -1.75
N LEU A 157 -10.54 6.51 -1.41
CA LEU A 157 -11.01 7.18 -0.19
C LEU A 157 -11.10 6.27 1.03
N ALA A 158 -11.70 5.08 0.88
CA ALA A 158 -11.93 4.15 1.99
C ALA A 158 -10.68 3.84 2.85
N PRO A 159 -9.48 3.69 2.28
CA PRO A 159 -8.26 3.37 3.05
C PRO A 159 -7.85 4.46 4.05
N LEU A 160 -8.17 5.72 3.77
CA LEU A 160 -7.93 6.83 4.70
C LEU A 160 -8.68 6.63 6.02
N PHE A 161 -9.80 5.90 5.99
CA PHE A 161 -10.62 5.58 7.14
C PHE A 161 -10.33 4.18 7.70
N LEU A 162 -10.17 3.18 6.82
CA LEU A 162 -9.98 1.78 7.24
C LEU A 162 -8.60 1.52 7.85
N ALA A 163 -7.54 2.18 7.39
CA ALA A 163 -6.20 1.95 7.95
C ALA A 163 -6.12 2.33 9.44
N PRO A 164 -6.59 3.52 9.88
CA PRO A 164 -6.73 3.87 11.30
C PRO A 164 -7.68 2.92 12.06
N PHE A 165 -8.73 2.45 11.41
CA PHE A 165 -9.68 1.54 12.06
C PHE A 165 -9.06 0.17 12.40
N THR A 166 -8.03 -0.25 11.65
CA THR A 166 -7.28 -1.48 11.96
C THR A 166 -6.44 -1.38 13.23
N GLU A 167 -6.14 -0.16 13.71
CA GLU A 167 -5.40 0.02 14.97
C GLU A 167 -6.30 -0.30 16.16
N PHE A 168 -7.58 0.07 16.08
CA PHE A 168 -8.56 -0.20 17.14
C PHE A 168 -9.07 -1.64 17.15
N VAL A 169 -9.46 -2.15 15.98
CA VAL A 169 -10.17 -3.44 15.88
C VAL A 169 -9.23 -4.61 15.65
N GLY A 170 -8.02 -4.35 15.13
CA GLY A 170 -7.08 -5.38 14.69
C GLY A 170 -7.22 -5.70 13.20
N ARG A 171 -6.16 -6.23 12.59
CA ARG A 171 -6.14 -6.48 11.14
C ARG A 171 -6.98 -7.69 10.77
N LYS A 172 -7.04 -8.72 11.61
CA LYS A 172 -7.77 -9.97 11.32
C LYS A 172 -9.25 -9.71 11.02
N VAL A 173 -9.89 -8.93 11.90
CA VAL A 173 -11.32 -8.62 11.79
C VAL A 173 -11.61 -7.79 10.55
N ILE A 174 -10.76 -6.80 10.25
CA ILE A 174 -10.95 -5.93 9.09
C ILE A 174 -10.75 -6.68 7.78
N TYR A 175 -9.68 -7.48 7.63
CA TYR A 175 -9.49 -8.30 6.43
C TYR A 175 -10.62 -9.31 6.25
N GLY A 176 -10.99 -10.06 7.31
CA GLY A 176 -12.04 -11.06 7.24
C GLY A 176 -13.41 -10.46 6.90
N GLY A 177 -13.83 -9.43 7.65
CA GLY A 177 -15.12 -8.77 7.45
C GLY A 177 -15.23 -8.08 6.09
N ALA A 178 -14.17 -7.39 5.66
CA ALA A 178 -14.14 -6.73 4.36
C ALA A 178 -14.16 -7.76 3.21
N PHE A 179 -13.43 -8.87 3.31
CA PHE A 179 -13.42 -9.87 2.24
C PHE A 179 -14.74 -10.67 2.15
N VAL A 180 -15.43 -10.89 3.26
CA VAL A 180 -16.82 -11.41 3.26
C VAL A 180 -17.74 -10.43 2.55
N CYS A 181 -17.68 -9.14 2.90
CA CYS A 181 -18.48 -8.11 2.24
C CYS A 181 -18.19 -8.04 0.73
N PHE A 182 -16.91 -8.09 0.35
CA PHE A 182 -16.45 -8.13 -1.03
C PHE A 182 -17.06 -9.31 -1.80
N THR A 183 -17.03 -10.51 -1.20
CA THR A 183 -17.58 -11.73 -1.80
C THR A 183 -19.10 -11.63 -1.99
N LEU A 184 -19.82 -11.08 -1.00
CA LEU A 184 -21.28 -10.94 -1.07
C LEU A 184 -21.73 -9.90 -2.10
N CYS A 185 -20.96 -8.84 -2.34
CA CYS A 185 -21.29 -7.81 -3.33
C CYS A 185 -21.45 -8.38 -4.76
N PHE A 186 -20.75 -9.47 -5.10
CA PHE A 186 -20.90 -10.13 -6.40
C PHE A 186 -22.30 -10.69 -6.65
N ILE A 187 -23.04 -11.06 -5.61
CA ILE A 187 -24.43 -11.51 -5.74
C ILE A 187 -25.28 -10.37 -6.31
N GLY A 188 -25.10 -9.15 -5.78
CA GLY A 188 -25.81 -7.96 -6.25
C GLY A 188 -25.36 -7.52 -7.65
N LEU A 189 -24.10 -7.73 -8.02
CA LEU A 189 -23.59 -7.43 -9.36
C LEU A 189 -24.13 -8.42 -10.40
N ALA A 190 -24.13 -9.71 -10.10
CA ALA A 190 -24.61 -10.74 -11.03
C ALA A 190 -26.14 -10.70 -11.22
N LEU A 191 -26.90 -10.37 -10.17
CA LEU A 191 -28.37 -10.32 -10.19
C LEU A 191 -28.94 -8.93 -10.45
N GLY A 192 -28.10 -7.92 -10.66
CA GLY A 192 -28.53 -6.55 -10.88
C GLY A 192 -29.43 -6.39 -12.10
N GLN A 193 -30.56 -5.71 -11.92
CA GLN A 193 -31.57 -5.45 -12.96
C GLN A 193 -31.58 -4.00 -13.44
N ASN A 194 -30.76 -3.13 -12.85
CA ASN A 194 -30.64 -1.73 -13.24
C ASN A 194 -29.23 -1.22 -12.92
N ILE A 195 -28.84 -0.14 -13.61
CA ILE A 195 -27.49 0.41 -13.51
C ILE A 195 -27.19 1.01 -12.12
N ALA A 196 -28.21 1.51 -11.41
CA ALA A 196 -28.03 2.08 -10.08
C ALA A 196 -27.60 1.01 -9.08
N THR A 197 -28.23 -0.17 -9.10
CA THR A 197 -27.81 -1.33 -8.31
C THR A 197 -26.37 -1.71 -8.62
N ILE A 198 -25.98 -1.74 -9.90
CA ILE A 198 -24.61 -2.06 -10.30
C ILE A 198 -23.62 -1.03 -9.74
N ILE A 199 -23.90 0.27 -9.87
CA ILE A 199 -23.02 1.34 -9.37
C ILE A 199 -22.88 1.27 -7.84
N VAL A 200 -23.97 1.06 -7.11
CA VAL A 200 -23.95 0.91 -5.64
C VAL A 200 -23.12 -0.30 -5.24
N MET A 201 -23.38 -1.47 -5.86
CA MET A 201 -22.64 -2.70 -5.57
C MET A 201 -21.16 -2.58 -5.94
N ARG A 202 -20.82 -1.90 -7.04
CA ARG A 202 -19.42 -1.57 -7.42
C ARG A 202 -18.75 -0.67 -6.38
N THR A 203 -19.47 0.30 -5.84
CA THR A 203 -18.96 1.21 -4.80
C THR A 203 -18.66 0.41 -3.52
N LEU A 204 -19.61 -0.42 -3.07
CA LEU A 204 -19.44 -1.27 -1.90
C LEU A 204 -18.29 -2.28 -2.09
N LEU A 205 -18.21 -2.88 -3.27
CA LEU A 205 -17.12 -3.78 -3.66
C LEU A 205 -15.77 -3.07 -3.59
N GLY A 206 -15.67 -1.80 -4.00
CA GLY A 206 -14.46 -0.99 -3.88
C GLY A 206 -14.08 -0.68 -2.43
N ILE A 207 -15.04 -0.29 -1.58
CA ILE A 207 -14.82 -0.07 -0.15
C ILE A 207 -14.30 -1.35 0.52
N ALA A 208 -14.93 -2.49 0.23
CA ALA A 208 -14.56 -3.78 0.78
C ALA A 208 -13.23 -4.31 0.22
N GLY A 209 -12.97 -4.11 -1.08
CA GLY A 209 -11.76 -4.56 -1.76
C GLY A 209 -10.51 -3.76 -1.42
N CYS A 210 -10.63 -2.51 -0.97
CA CYS A 210 -9.47 -1.64 -0.75
C CYS A 210 -8.45 -2.21 0.25
N VAL A 211 -8.90 -3.06 1.19
CA VAL A 211 -8.06 -3.72 2.21
C VAL A 211 -6.91 -4.52 1.61
N GLY A 212 -7.15 -5.24 0.51
CA GLY A 212 -6.13 -6.07 -0.14
C GLY A 212 -5.07 -5.24 -0.87
N THR A 213 -5.36 -3.97 -1.18
CA THR A 213 -4.42 -3.11 -1.90
C THR A 213 -3.57 -2.23 -0.99
N ILE A 214 -3.99 -2.01 0.26
CA ILE A 214 -3.38 -0.98 1.12
C ILE A 214 -2.90 -1.50 2.46
N LEU A 215 -3.62 -2.43 3.07
CA LEU A 215 -3.22 -2.94 4.39
C LEU A 215 -2.05 -3.93 4.29
N VAL A 216 -1.86 -4.58 3.14
CA VAL A 216 -0.88 -5.66 2.96
C VAL A 216 0.56 -5.18 3.20
N GLY A 217 0.88 -3.97 2.76
CA GLY A 217 2.16 -3.32 3.05
C GLY A 217 2.46 -3.14 4.53
N GLY A 218 1.46 -2.67 5.28
CA GLY A 218 1.54 -2.55 6.73
C GLY A 218 1.69 -3.91 7.39
N THR A 219 0.89 -4.90 6.96
CA THR A 219 0.95 -6.26 7.51
C THR A 219 2.31 -6.94 7.31
N PHE A 220 2.97 -6.73 6.17
CA PHE A 220 4.33 -7.27 5.99
C PHE A 220 5.36 -6.54 6.84
N SER A 221 5.15 -5.26 7.13
CA SER A 221 6.00 -4.52 8.08
C SER A 221 5.81 -4.97 9.52
N ASP A 222 4.63 -5.51 9.86
CA ASP A 222 4.35 -6.11 11.17
C ASP A 222 4.88 -7.57 11.29
N LEU A 223 5.25 -8.22 10.19
CA LEU A 223 5.65 -9.64 10.14
C LEU A 223 7.14 -9.87 9.86
N PHE A 224 7.74 -9.00 9.04
CA PHE A 224 9.10 -9.18 8.54
C PHE A 224 9.99 -8.02 8.98
N VAL A 225 11.19 -8.37 9.42
CA VAL A 225 12.25 -7.40 9.67
C VAL A 225 12.66 -6.70 8.36
N PRO A 226 13.19 -5.46 8.41
CA PRO A 226 13.49 -4.67 7.23
C PRO A 226 14.34 -5.38 6.16
N GLU A 227 15.25 -6.26 6.56
CA GLU A 227 16.11 -7.03 5.66
C GLU A 227 15.32 -8.10 4.87
N GLU A 228 14.34 -8.75 5.51
CA GLU A 228 13.56 -9.83 4.90
C GLU A 228 12.34 -9.33 4.12
N ARG A 229 11.89 -8.10 4.40
CA ARG A 229 10.64 -7.50 3.90
C ARG A 229 10.62 -7.28 2.38
N ALA A 230 11.79 -7.17 1.74
CA ALA A 230 11.88 -6.83 0.31
C ALA A 230 11.21 -7.87 -0.60
N LYS A 231 11.41 -9.16 -0.33
CA LYS A 231 10.88 -10.27 -1.13
C LYS A 231 9.33 -10.32 -1.11
N PRO A 232 8.66 -10.33 0.05
CA PRO A 232 7.19 -10.33 0.07
C PRO A 232 6.60 -9.03 -0.50
N MET A 233 7.27 -7.88 -0.34
CA MET A 233 6.82 -6.63 -0.97
C MET A 233 6.91 -6.62 -2.50
N ALA A 234 7.98 -7.19 -3.07
CA ALA A 234 8.08 -7.37 -4.52
C ALA A 234 7.00 -8.34 -5.04
N LEU A 235 6.70 -9.42 -4.30
CA LEU A 235 5.64 -10.36 -4.64
C LEU A 235 4.26 -9.70 -4.62
N PHE A 236 3.97 -8.87 -3.61
CA PHE A 236 2.75 -8.08 -3.54
C PHE A 236 2.62 -7.14 -4.75
N SER A 237 3.70 -6.42 -5.10
CA SER A 237 3.71 -5.50 -6.26
C SER A 237 3.45 -6.23 -7.58
N TYR A 238 4.07 -7.40 -7.76
CA TYR A 238 3.83 -8.29 -8.90
C TYR A 238 2.36 -8.71 -8.99
N ILE A 239 1.79 -9.19 -7.88
CA ILE A 239 0.43 -9.72 -7.84
C ILE A 239 -0.62 -8.63 -8.02
N ALA A 240 -0.39 -7.43 -7.46
CA ALA A 240 -1.26 -6.28 -7.66
C ALA A 240 -1.42 -5.93 -9.15
N ILE A 241 -0.30 -5.85 -9.88
CA ILE A 241 -0.34 -5.56 -11.33
C ILE A 241 -0.91 -6.74 -12.10
N LEU A 242 -0.48 -7.96 -11.78
CA LEU A 242 -0.95 -9.19 -12.42
C LEU A 242 -2.48 -9.31 -12.34
N GLY A 243 -3.06 -9.05 -11.17
CA GLY A 243 -4.51 -9.07 -10.98
C GLY A 243 -5.22 -8.03 -11.84
N THR A 244 -4.69 -6.81 -11.90
CA THR A 244 -5.30 -5.73 -12.70
C THR A 244 -5.25 -6.01 -14.20
N VAL A 245 -4.16 -6.56 -14.74
CA VAL A 245 -4.04 -6.78 -16.20
C VAL A 245 -4.53 -8.16 -16.66
N GLY A 246 -4.66 -9.13 -15.75
CA GLY A 246 -4.96 -10.51 -16.10
C GLY A 246 -6.44 -10.79 -16.39
N ALA A 247 -7.35 -10.01 -15.83
CA ALA A 247 -8.79 -10.31 -15.90
C ALA A 247 -9.40 -10.31 -17.33
N PRO A 248 -9.06 -9.34 -18.21
CA PRO A 248 -9.59 -9.30 -19.57
C PRO A 248 -9.29 -10.54 -20.42
N ILE A 249 -8.27 -11.34 -20.06
CA ILE A 249 -7.89 -12.55 -20.78
C ILE A 249 -9.03 -13.58 -20.79
N TYR A 250 -9.75 -13.74 -19.67
CA TYR A 250 -10.87 -14.68 -19.57
C TYR A 250 -12.23 -13.98 -19.61
N ALA A 251 -12.33 -12.74 -19.13
CA ALA A 251 -13.61 -12.03 -19.01
C ALA A 251 -14.26 -11.77 -20.38
N GLY A 252 -13.46 -11.51 -21.42
CA GLY A 252 -13.97 -11.35 -22.79
C GLY A 252 -14.63 -12.62 -23.34
N PHE A 253 -14.04 -13.80 -23.07
CA PHE A 253 -14.64 -15.07 -23.49
C PHE A 253 -15.92 -15.41 -22.73
N ILE A 254 -15.96 -15.10 -21.43
CA ILE A 254 -17.17 -15.29 -20.62
C ILE A 254 -18.29 -14.39 -21.16
N ASN A 255 -18.01 -13.10 -21.40
CA ASN A 255 -18.99 -12.16 -21.93
C ASN A 255 -19.55 -12.63 -23.27
N GLN A 256 -18.66 -13.05 -24.17
CA GLN A 256 -19.03 -13.50 -25.51
C GLN A 256 -19.86 -14.79 -25.50
N ALA A 257 -19.58 -15.72 -24.57
CA ALA A 257 -20.23 -17.03 -24.55
C ALA A 257 -21.56 -17.04 -23.78
N ILE A 258 -21.58 -16.44 -22.58
CA ILE A 258 -22.70 -16.57 -21.63
C ILE A 258 -23.11 -15.22 -21.02
N GLY A 259 -22.49 -14.11 -21.41
CA GLY A 259 -22.90 -12.75 -21.06
C GLY A 259 -22.25 -12.17 -19.80
N TRP A 260 -22.44 -10.86 -19.62
CA TRP A 260 -21.74 -10.05 -18.61
C TRP A 260 -22.04 -10.47 -17.16
N ARG A 261 -23.27 -10.93 -16.87
CA ARG A 261 -23.65 -11.38 -15.51
C ARG A 261 -22.80 -12.53 -15.00
N TRP A 262 -22.37 -13.40 -15.90
CA TRP A 262 -21.53 -14.55 -15.55
C TRP A 262 -20.08 -14.17 -15.30
N ILE A 263 -19.60 -13.01 -15.78
CA ILE A 263 -18.30 -12.48 -15.37
C ILE A 263 -18.31 -12.28 -13.85
N GLU A 264 -19.33 -11.60 -13.35
CA GLU A 264 -19.52 -11.32 -11.92
C GLU A 264 -19.83 -12.61 -11.13
N GLY A 265 -20.66 -13.49 -11.68
CA GLY A 265 -21.01 -14.76 -11.05
C GLY A 265 -19.81 -15.69 -10.86
N ILE A 266 -18.97 -15.86 -11.91
CA ILE A 266 -17.78 -16.71 -11.84
C ILE A 266 -16.74 -16.12 -10.88
N GLN A 267 -16.52 -14.81 -10.90
CA GLN A 267 -15.63 -14.15 -9.95
C GLN A 267 -16.13 -14.28 -8.50
N GLY A 268 -17.42 -14.05 -8.27
CA GLY A 268 -18.06 -14.21 -6.97
C GLY A 268 -17.89 -15.62 -6.41
N MET A 269 -18.15 -16.65 -7.22
CA MET A 269 -17.97 -18.05 -6.80
C MET A 269 -16.50 -18.38 -6.52
N ALA A 270 -15.56 -17.87 -7.33
CA ALA A 270 -14.14 -18.12 -7.15
C ALA A 270 -13.57 -17.45 -5.88
N ASN A 271 -14.21 -16.42 -5.34
CA ASN A 271 -13.84 -15.79 -4.07
C ASN A 271 -14.21 -16.64 -2.84
N ILE A 272 -15.23 -17.50 -2.92
CA ILE A 272 -15.75 -18.23 -1.75
C ILE A 272 -14.68 -19.12 -1.08
N PRO A 273 -13.92 -19.96 -1.80
CA PRO A 273 -12.89 -20.79 -1.18
C PRO A 273 -11.82 -19.95 -0.49
N LEU A 274 -11.38 -18.86 -1.13
CA LEU A 274 -10.40 -17.95 -0.55
C LEU A 274 -10.96 -17.25 0.70
N CYS A 275 -12.23 -16.86 0.69
CA CYS A 275 -12.88 -16.26 1.83
C CYS A 275 -12.89 -17.19 3.04
N VAL A 276 -13.21 -18.47 2.84
CA VAL A 276 -13.14 -19.49 3.90
C VAL A 276 -11.71 -19.63 4.44
N LEU A 277 -10.71 -19.70 3.56
CA LEU A 277 -9.31 -19.82 3.97
C LEU A 277 -8.84 -18.60 4.76
N VAL A 278 -9.21 -17.39 4.34
CA VAL A 278 -8.88 -16.14 5.07
C VAL A 278 -9.48 -16.15 6.47
N LEU A 279 -10.75 -16.54 6.61
CA LEU A 279 -11.42 -16.57 7.92
C LEU A 279 -10.80 -17.60 8.89
N LEU A 280 -10.32 -18.74 8.37
CA LEU A 280 -9.76 -19.81 9.18
C LEU A 280 -8.27 -19.61 9.52
N PHE A 281 -7.46 -19.14 8.56
CA PHE A 281 -6.00 -19.14 8.68
C PHE A 281 -5.37 -17.77 8.94
N LEU A 282 -6.11 -16.66 8.74
CA LEU A 282 -5.57 -15.33 9.03
C LEU A 282 -5.56 -15.08 10.55
N GLY A 283 -4.36 -15.02 11.13
CA GLY A 283 -4.15 -14.62 12.52
C GLY A 283 -4.08 -13.09 12.69
N GLU A 284 -4.23 -12.62 13.93
CA GLU A 284 -3.96 -11.21 14.24
C GLU A 284 -2.47 -10.93 14.10
N THR A 285 -2.11 -10.02 13.20
CA THR A 285 -0.72 -9.73 12.80
C THR A 285 -0.17 -8.49 13.48
N ARG A 286 -1.01 -7.72 14.18
CA ARG A 286 -0.59 -6.49 14.84
C ARG A 286 -0.17 -6.75 16.28
N GLY A 287 1.14 -6.75 16.55
CA GLY A 287 1.69 -7.03 17.90
C GLY A 287 1.16 -6.08 18.98
N GLY A 288 1.05 -4.78 18.68
CA GLY A 288 0.50 -3.81 19.63
C GLY A 288 -0.92 -4.12 20.11
N LYS A 289 -1.76 -4.76 19.27
CA LYS A 289 -3.13 -5.16 19.68
C LYS A 289 -3.12 -6.32 20.68
N THR A 290 -2.17 -7.24 20.50
CA THR A 290 -1.94 -8.33 21.45
C THR A 290 -1.42 -7.79 22.78
N LEU A 291 -0.47 -6.85 22.76
CA LEU A 291 0.01 -6.18 23.99
C LEU A 291 -1.10 -5.38 24.68
N GLN A 292 -1.96 -4.67 23.95
CA GLN A 292 -3.14 -4.00 24.49
C GLN A 292 -4.07 -5.00 25.20
N THR A 293 -4.24 -6.20 24.62
CA THR A 293 -5.05 -7.25 25.23
C THR A 293 -4.41 -7.75 26.53
N ARG A 294 -3.08 -7.96 26.55
CA ARG A 294 -2.33 -8.28 27.78
C ARG A 294 -2.45 -7.20 28.85
N ALA A 295 -2.31 -5.93 28.45
CA ALA A 295 -2.46 -4.77 29.33
C ALA A 295 -3.84 -4.72 29.97
N ARG A 296 -4.90 -5.00 29.19
CA ARG A 296 -6.26 -5.09 29.71
C ARG A 296 -6.42 -6.24 30.70
N MET A 297 -5.92 -7.44 30.37
CA MET A 297 -5.99 -8.59 31.28
C MET A 297 -5.25 -8.32 32.60
N LEU A 298 -4.09 -7.67 32.55
CA LEU A 298 -3.34 -7.26 33.75
C LEU A 298 -4.08 -6.21 34.58
N ARG A 299 -4.69 -5.19 33.95
CA ARG A 299 -5.56 -4.21 34.65
C ARG A 299 -6.71 -4.89 35.35
N GLU A 300 -7.38 -5.83 34.68
CA GLU A 300 -8.51 -6.59 35.22
C GLU A 300 -8.10 -7.51 36.37
N SER A 301 -6.93 -8.15 36.31
CA SER A 301 -6.48 -9.10 37.33
C SER A 301 -5.82 -8.45 38.54
N THR A 302 -5.05 -7.37 38.33
CA THR A 302 -4.28 -6.71 39.40
C THR A 302 -5.03 -5.53 40.02
N GLY A 303 -6.01 -4.98 39.32
CA GLY A 303 -6.67 -3.72 39.70
C GLY A 303 -5.80 -2.47 39.49
N ASP A 304 -4.58 -2.62 38.97
CA ASP A 304 -3.65 -1.51 38.73
C ASP A 304 -3.88 -0.92 37.33
N ALA A 305 -4.39 0.31 37.27
CA ALA A 305 -4.69 1.01 36.03
C ALA A 305 -3.44 1.43 35.24
N ARG A 306 -2.25 1.38 35.85
CA ARG A 306 -0.99 1.85 35.24
C ARG A 306 -0.48 0.96 34.11
N TYR A 307 -0.92 -0.31 34.03
CA TYR A 307 -0.54 -1.20 32.93
C TYR A 307 -1.10 -0.72 31.60
N THR A 308 -0.18 -0.34 30.71
CA THR A 308 -0.52 0.24 29.40
C THR A 308 0.36 -0.35 28.29
N SER A 309 -0.14 -0.27 27.07
CA SER A 309 0.62 -0.60 25.86
C SER A 309 0.96 0.68 25.11
N GLU A 310 2.00 0.66 24.26
CA GLU A 310 2.34 1.82 23.43
C GLU A 310 1.15 2.28 22.56
N MET A 311 0.36 1.32 22.09
CA MET A 311 -0.87 1.56 21.35
C MET A 311 -1.97 2.24 22.19
N ASP A 312 -2.04 1.98 23.50
CA ASP A 312 -2.99 2.65 24.40
C ASP A 312 -2.60 4.12 24.62
N LEU A 313 -1.30 4.42 24.69
CA LEU A 313 -0.78 5.80 24.80
C LEU A 313 -1.02 6.60 23.53
N GLU A 314 -0.86 5.97 22.37
CA GLU A 314 -1.12 6.58 21.07
C GLU A 314 -2.61 6.66 20.72
N SER A 315 -3.49 6.04 21.51
CA SER A 315 -4.94 5.96 21.24
C SER A 315 -5.66 7.30 21.46
N LYS A 316 -5.37 8.27 20.60
CA LYS A 316 -6.30 9.37 20.35
C LYS A 316 -7.63 8.75 19.94
N GLY A 317 -8.74 9.16 20.54
CA GLY A 317 -10.06 8.58 20.21
C GLY A 317 -10.32 8.52 18.71
N ILE A 318 -11.18 7.60 18.25
CA ILE A 318 -11.37 7.26 16.81
C ILE A 318 -11.41 8.48 15.90
N LYS A 319 -12.13 9.54 16.29
CA LYS A 319 -12.24 10.78 15.52
C LYS A 319 -10.90 11.51 15.35
N GLY A 320 -10.08 11.56 16.40
CA GLY A 320 -8.74 12.18 16.40
C GLY A 320 -7.76 11.39 15.55
N LEU A 321 -7.72 10.05 15.70
CA LEU A 321 -6.84 9.19 14.92
C LEU A 321 -7.17 9.24 13.42
N LEU A 322 -8.47 9.27 13.09
CA LEU A 322 -8.97 9.38 11.72
C LEU A 322 -8.61 10.74 11.10
N HIS A 323 -8.89 11.83 11.82
CA HIS A 323 -8.52 13.18 11.40
C HIS A 323 -7.02 13.29 11.16
N ASP A 324 -6.22 12.87 12.13
CA ASP A 324 -4.76 12.95 12.06
C ASP A 324 -4.21 12.12 10.90
N SER A 325 -4.73 10.91 10.68
CA SER A 325 -4.27 10.03 9.59
C SER A 325 -4.62 10.57 8.20
N CYS A 326 -5.88 11.02 8.00
CA CYS A 326 -6.33 11.60 6.74
C CYS A 326 -5.57 12.89 6.42
N VAL A 327 -5.51 13.81 7.39
CA VAL A 327 -4.85 15.11 7.22
C VAL A 327 -3.36 14.91 7.00
N LYS A 328 -2.70 14.01 7.77
CA LYS A 328 -1.28 13.72 7.60
C LYS A 328 -0.97 13.11 6.24
N ALA A 329 -1.78 12.18 5.74
CA ALA A 329 -1.56 11.58 4.42
C ALA A 329 -1.64 12.61 3.28
N VAL A 330 -2.69 13.46 3.29
CA VAL A 330 -2.85 14.53 2.30
C VAL A 330 -1.77 15.60 2.45
N ASN A 331 -1.45 16.00 3.69
CA ASN A 331 -0.40 16.97 3.95
C ASN A 331 0.95 16.45 3.44
N MET A 332 1.33 15.22 3.77
CA MET A 332 2.56 14.60 3.27
C MET A 332 2.59 14.54 1.74
N LEU A 333 1.47 14.23 1.09
CA LEU A 333 1.41 14.21 -0.38
C LEU A 333 1.72 15.59 -0.99
N VAL A 334 1.30 16.68 -0.35
CA VAL A 334 1.47 18.05 -0.87
C VAL A 334 2.81 18.67 -0.44
N THR A 335 3.24 18.43 0.79
CA THR A 335 4.41 19.10 1.37
C THR A 335 5.70 18.34 1.16
N GLU A 336 5.65 17.02 0.99
CA GLU A 336 6.86 16.19 0.92
C GLU A 336 7.25 15.87 -0.53
N PRO A 337 8.40 16.38 -1.01
CA PRO A 337 8.80 16.23 -2.42
C PRO A 337 8.94 14.77 -2.86
N VAL A 338 9.42 13.89 -1.98
CA VAL A 338 9.54 12.44 -2.27
C VAL A 338 8.16 11.83 -2.47
N VAL A 339 7.22 12.10 -1.55
CA VAL A 339 5.88 11.53 -1.58
C VAL A 339 5.14 11.99 -2.82
N PHE A 340 5.21 13.29 -3.13
CA PHE A 340 4.62 13.87 -4.33
C PHE A 340 5.21 13.29 -5.62
N ALA A 341 6.55 13.29 -5.77
CA ALA A 341 7.20 12.86 -7.02
C ALA A 341 6.96 11.37 -7.31
N PHE A 342 7.21 10.49 -6.34
CA PHE A 342 6.94 9.06 -6.51
C PHE A 342 5.44 8.76 -6.59
N GLY A 343 4.62 9.54 -5.88
CA GLY A 343 3.17 9.50 -6.00
C GLY A 343 2.71 9.80 -7.42
N LEU A 344 3.23 10.87 -8.04
CA LEU A 344 2.86 11.29 -9.38
C LEU A 344 3.29 10.24 -10.40
N TRP A 345 4.47 9.67 -10.18
CA TRP A 345 5.01 8.62 -11.03
C TRP A 345 4.17 7.34 -11.00
N ILE A 346 3.85 6.82 -9.80
CA ILE A 346 3.00 5.63 -9.67
C ILE A 346 1.55 5.91 -10.09
N ALA A 347 1.05 7.12 -9.87
CA ALA A 347 -0.30 7.50 -10.30
C ALA A 347 -0.40 7.58 -11.83
N PHE A 348 0.63 8.08 -12.51
CA PHE A 348 0.71 8.07 -13.96
C PHE A 348 0.78 6.65 -14.53
N THR A 349 1.58 5.75 -13.96
CA THR A 349 1.63 4.36 -14.45
C THR A 349 0.30 3.65 -14.27
N TRP A 350 -0.38 3.89 -13.14
CA TRP A 350 -1.72 3.35 -12.90
C TRP A 350 -2.76 3.93 -13.86
N PHE A 351 -2.71 5.25 -14.10
CA PHE A 351 -3.52 5.90 -15.12
C PHE A 351 -3.34 5.25 -16.50
N VAL A 352 -2.10 4.95 -16.89
CA VAL A 352 -1.80 4.20 -18.13
C VAL A 352 -2.43 2.81 -18.10
N VAL A 353 -2.28 2.02 -17.02
CA VAL A 353 -2.92 0.69 -16.92
C VAL A 353 -4.42 0.76 -17.20
N PHE A 354 -5.12 1.73 -16.61
CA PHE A 354 -6.56 1.89 -16.82
C PHE A 354 -6.93 2.43 -18.21
N LEU A 355 -6.11 3.29 -18.81
CA LEU A 355 -6.30 3.70 -20.21
C LEU A 355 -6.17 2.51 -21.17
N PHE A 356 -5.28 1.57 -20.88
CA PHE A 356 -5.09 0.38 -21.71
C PHE A 356 -6.31 -0.57 -21.68
N LEU A 357 -7.19 -0.45 -20.68
CA LEU A 357 -8.50 -1.12 -20.68
C LEU A 357 -9.37 -0.69 -21.85
N SER A 358 -9.18 0.52 -22.38
CA SER A 358 -9.85 1.00 -23.60
C SER A 358 -8.94 0.92 -24.82
N ALA A 359 -7.65 1.25 -24.69
CA ALA A 359 -6.72 1.29 -25.82
C ALA A 359 -6.57 -0.07 -26.52
N ILE A 360 -6.54 -1.17 -25.75
CA ILE A 360 -6.42 -2.53 -26.29
C ILE A 360 -7.70 -2.92 -27.07
N PRO A 361 -8.93 -2.82 -26.52
CA PRO A 361 -10.14 -3.01 -27.31
C PRO A 361 -10.24 -2.13 -28.55
N ILE A 362 -9.89 -0.84 -28.46
CA ILE A 362 -9.87 0.05 -29.64
C ILE A 362 -8.90 -0.48 -30.71
N THR A 363 -7.73 -0.98 -30.31
CA THR A 363 -6.71 -1.47 -31.24
C THR A 363 -7.06 -2.81 -31.89
N PHE A 364 -7.64 -3.73 -31.13
CA PHE A 364 -7.87 -5.11 -31.58
C PHE A 364 -9.32 -5.43 -31.92
N ALA A 365 -10.30 -4.95 -31.15
CA ALA A 365 -11.71 -5.14 -31.47
C ALA A 365 -12.16 -4.13 -32.54
N GLU A 366 -12.02 -2.82 -32.29
CA GLU A 366 -12.56 -1.80 -33.22
C GLU A 366 -11.78 -1.71 -34.54
N LYS A 367 -10.46 -1.52 -34.49
CA LYS A 367 -9.65 -1.31 -35.71
C LYS A 367 -9.39 -2.57 -36.53
N ARG A 368 -9.49 -3.76 -35.92
CA ARG A 368 -9.20 -5.05 -36.60
C ARG A 368 -10.40 -5.99 -36.70
N GLY A 369 -11.52 -5.69 -36.03
CA GLY A 369 -12.71 -6.52 -36.06
C GLY A 369 -12.57 -7.86 -35.32
N TRP A 370 -11.66 -7.98 -34.34
CA TRP A 370 -11.57 -9.21 -33.55
C TRP A 370 -12.76 -9.31 -32.59
N GLY A 371 -13.26 -10.54 -32.39
CA GLY A 371 -14.28 -10.80 -31.38
C GLY A 371 -13.79 -10.49 -29.96
N GLU A 372 -14.72 -10.16 -29.06
CA GLU A 372 -14.42 -9.70 -27.70
C GLU A 372 -13.46 -10.61 -26.92
N GLY A 373 -13.63 -11.93 -27.00
CA GLY A 373 -12.71 -12.88 -26.35
C GLY A 373 -11.29 -12.80 -26.92
N VAL A 374 -11.14 -12.84 -28.24
CA VAL A 374 -9.83 -12.80 -28.91
C VAL A 374 -9.14 -11.45 -28.70
N ALA A 375 -9.90 -10.36 -28.67
CA ALA A 375 -9.39 -9.01 -28.35
C ALA A 375 -8.85 -8.88 -26.91
N GLY A 376 -9.19 -9.82 -26.01
CA GLY A 376 -8.63 -9.94 -24.66
C GLY A 376 -7.27 -10.66 -24.58
N LEU A 377 -6.85 -11.39 -25.61
CA LEU A 377 -5.58 -12.13 -25.60
C LEU A 377 -4.30 -11.26 -25.53
N PRO A 378 -4.24 -10.04 -26.11
CA PRO A 378 -3.08 -9.17 -25.97
C PRO A 378 -2.69 -8.84 -24.52
N TYR A 379 -3.62 -8.92 -23.57
CA TYR A 379 -3.32 -8.76 -22.14
C TYR A 379 -2.34 -9.82 -21.59
N ILE A 380 -2.20 -10.97 -22.26
CA ILE A 380 -1.17 -11.97 -21.95
C ILE A 380 0.23 -11.34 -22.04
N ALA A 381 0.46 -10.42 -22.99
CA ALA A 381 1.74 -9.73 -23.10
C ALA A 381 2.02 -8.82 -21.89
N LEU A 382 0.99 -8.18 -21.31
CA LEU A 382 1.13 -7.45 -20.05
C LEU A 382 1.47 -8.39 -18.88
N VAL A 383 0.83 -9.56 -18.82
CA VAL A 383 1.13 -10.61 -17.82
C VAL A 383 2.58 -11.10 -17.95
N ILE A 384 3.04 -11.36 -19.17
CA ILE A 384 4.44 -11.74 -19.43
C ILE A 384 5.37 -10.62 -18.98
N GLY A 385 5.08 -9.37 -19.33
CA GLY A 385 5.90 -8.21 -18.97
C GLY A 385 6.06 -8.03 -17.46
N VAL A 386 4.98 -8.09 -16.69
CA VAL A 386 5.05 -7.98 -15.21
C VAL A 386 5.78 -9.18 -14.59
N THR A 387 5.60 -10.39 -15.14
CA THR A 387 6.30 -11.61 -14.67
C THR A 387 7.80 -11.50 -14.93
N LEU A 388 8.21 -11.05 -16.11
CA LEU A 388 9.60 -10.79 -16.44
C LEU A 388 10.19 -9.69 -15.55
N GLY A 389 9.41 -8.64 -15.25
CA GLY A 389 9.79 -7.59 -14.31
C GLY A 389 10.11 -8.15 -12.92
N TYR A 390 9.20 -8.95 -12.36
CA TYR A 390 9.37 -9.60 -11.06
C TYR A 390 10.59 -10.53 -11.01
N VAL A 391 10.76 -11.38 -12.02
CA VAL A 391 11.91 -12.29 -12.12
C VAL A 391 13.21 -11.49 -12.23
N THR A 392 13.23 -10.44 -13.05
CA THR A 392 14.42 -9.58 -13.23
C THR A 392 14.76 -8.79 -11.98
N ASN A 393 13.77 -8.36 -11.20
CA ASN A 393 13.97 -7.68 -9.91
C ASN A 393 14.78 -8.53 -8.93
N SER A 394 14.54 -9.85 -8.94
CA SER A 394 15.29 -10.79 -8.11
C SER A 394 16.78 -10.82 -8.47
N PHE A 395 17.13 -10.61 -9.73
CA PHE A 395 18.52 -10.62 -10.20
C PHE A 395 19.22 -9.27 -10.07
N VAL A 396 18.50 -8.16 -10.33
CA VAL A 396 19.10 -6.81 -10.37
C VAL A 396 19.06 -6.14 -9.00
N GLN A 397 17.88 -6.08 -8.37
CA GLN A 397 17.67 -5.34 -7.13
C GLN A 397 17.98 -6.20 -5.92
N MET A 398 17.41 -7.41 -5.82
CA MET A 398 17.55 -8.23 -4.61
C MET A 398 19.00 -8.72 -4.40
N ARG A 399 19.68 -9.21 -5.45
CA ARG A 399 21.11 -9.60 -5.32
C ARG A 399 22.01 -8.45 -4.92
N LYS A 400 21.74 -7.24 -5.43
CA LYS A 400 22.54 -6.07 -5.10
C LYS A 400 22.26 -5.62 -3.67
N TRP A 401 21.00 -5.66 -3.25
CA TRP A 401 20.58 -5.40 -1.88
C TRP A 401 21.24 -6.37 -0.90
N ASP A 402 21.18 -7.68 -1.18
CA ASP A 402 21.81 -8.71 -0.35
C ASP A 402 23.32 -8.50 -0.25
N ARG A 403 23.98 -8.09 -1.34
CA ARG A 403 25.42 -7.77 -1.34
C ARG A 403 25.75 -6.55 -0.48
N ILE A 404 24.95 -5.48 -0.56
CA ILE A 404 25.14 -4.27 0.23
C ILE A 404 24.91 -4.57 1.72
N ASN A 405 23.87 -5.33 2.04
CA ASN A 405 23.57 -5.72 3.43
C ASN A 405 24.62 -6.69 4.01
N ALA A 406 25.30 -7.47 3.17
CA ALA A 406 26.35 -8.38 3.59
C ALA A 406 27.69 -7.67 3.86
N ASP A 407 27.87 -6.42 3.42
CA ASP A 407 29.09 -5.64 3.65
C ASP A 407 28.95 -4.83 4.95
N PRO A 408 29.69 -5.19 6.02
CA PRO A 408 29.62 -4.48 7.31
C PRO A 408 30.09 -3.02 7.21
N ASN A 409 30.86 -2.67 6.17
CA ASN A 409 31.42 -1.33 5.98
C ASN A 409 30.49 -0.42 5.17
N GLN A 410 29.40 -0.94 4.60
CA GLN A 410 28.53 -0.17 3.72
C GLN A 410 27.24 0.26 4.43
N LYS A 411 27.02 1.57 4.52
CA LYS A 411 25.80 2.12 5.12
C LYS A 411 24.59 1.86 4.21
N VAL A 412 23.56 1.21 4.76
CA VAL A 412 22.30 0.96 4.06
C VAL A 412 21.52 2.28 3.98
N VAL A 413 21.44 2.86 2.79
CA VAL A 413 20.67 4.09 2.51
C VAL A 413 19.44 3.78 1.64
N PRO A 414 18.33 4.54 1.76
CA PRO A 414 17.14 4.35 0.94
C PRO A 414 17.41 4.37 -0.57
N GLU A 415 18.36 5.19 -1.05
CA GLU A 415 18.72 5.31 -2.47
C GLU A 415 19.22 3.99 -3.07
N ASN A 416 19.69 3.04 -2.25
CA ASN A 416 20.05 1.69 -2.71
C ASN A 416 18.83 0.89 -3.22
N ARG A 417 17.60 1.34 -2.96
CA ARG A 417 16.37 0.77 -3.53
C ARG A 417 16.12 1.16 -4.99
N LEU A 418 16.81 2.18 -5.52
CA LEU A 418 16.47 2.77 -6.82
C LEU A 418 17.20 2.13 -8.02
N TYR A 419 18.13 1.18 -7.82
CA TYR A 419 18.86 0.57 -8.93
C TYR A 419 17.94 -0.17 -9.92
N GLY A 420 17.01 -0.97 -9.38
CA GLY A 420 15.97 -1.63 -10.18
C GLY A 420 15.10 -0.61 -10.92
N ALA A 421 14.73 0.47 -10.24
CA ALA A 421 13.93 1.55 -10.81
C ALA A 421 14.62 2.21 -12.01
N MET A 422 15.90 2.60 -11.88
CA MET A 422 16.67 3.23 -12.95
C MET A 422 16.86 2.31 -14.17
N PHE A 423 16.98 1.00 -13.95
CA PHE A 423 17.10 0.02 -15.03
C PHE A 423 15.74 -0.23 -15.70
N GLY A 424 14.75 -0.63 -14.91
CA GLY A 424 13.50 -1.18 -15.42
C GLY A 424 12.51 -0.13 -15.91
N SER A 425 12.45 1.05 -15.29
CA SER A 425 11.45 2.05 -15.63
C SER A 425 11.66 2.71 -17.00
N VAL A 426 12.84 2.57 -17.62
CA VAL A 426 13.13 3.06 -18.98
C VAL A 426 12.35 2.27 -20.04
N PHE A 427 11.97 1.03 -19.74
CA PHE A 427 11.21 0.19 -20.69
C PHE A 427 9.76 0.65 -20.83
N LEU A 428 9.18 1.33 -19.83
CA LEU A 428 7.83 1.88 -19.92
C LEU A 428 7.67 2.85 -21.10
N PRO A 429 8.42 3.96 -21.21
CA PRO A 429 8.29 4.86 -22.34
C PRO A 429 8.66 4.18 -23.67
N VAL A 430 9.68 3.31 -23.69
CA VAL A 430 10.06 2.55 -24.91
C VAL A 430 8.87 1.74 -25.42
N GLY A 431 8.20 1.00 -24.55
CA GLY A 431 7.03 0.23 -24.90
C GLY A 431 5.86 1.11 -25.35
N LEU A 432 5.62 2.24 -24.67
CA LEU A 432 4.59 3.19 -25.08
C LEU A 432 4.86 3.78 -26.46
N PHE A 433 6.11 4.15 -26.78
CA PHE A 433 6.48 4.61 -28.12
C PHE A 433 6.20 3.52 -29.15
N ILE A 434 6.67 2.29 -28.94
CA ILE A 434 6.43 1.20 -29.90
C ILE A 434 4.93 0.97 -30.09
N TYR A 435 4.14 0.90 -29.02
CA TYR A 435 2.68 0.70 -29.11
C TYR A 435 2.02 1.84 -29.90
N SER A 436 2.41 3.08 -29.60
CA SER A 436 1.84 4.29 -30.20
C SER A 436 1.92 4.31 -31.71
N PHE A 437 3.04 3.82 -32.26
CA PHE A 437 3.31 3.80 -33.71
C PHE A 437 2.99 2.45 -34.38
N THR A 438 2.53 1.43 -33.64
CA THR A 438 2.25 0.08 -34.19
C THR A 438 0.79 -0.35 -34.08
N GLN A 439 -0.04 0.39 -33.34
CA GLN A 439 -1.48 0.11 -33.10
C GLN A 439 -2.42 0.35 -34.30
N TYR A 440 -1.90 0.52 -35.52
CA TYR A 440 -2.74 0.71 -36.70
C TYR A 440 -3.37 -0.60 -37.17
N GLY A 441 -4.62 -0.55 -37.65
CA GLY A 441 -5.33 -1.74 -38.14
C GLY A 441 -4.63 -2.42 -39.31
N TYR A 442 -3.95 -1.66 -40.17
CA TYR A 442 -3.23 -2.16 -41.35
C TYR A 442 -1.85 -2.77 -41.05
N LEU A 443 -1.28 -2.52 -39.87
CA LEU A 443 0.00 -3.12 -39.46
C LEU A 443 -0.22 -4.54 -38.90
N PRO A 444 0.83 -5.38 -38.80
CA PRO A 444 0.72 -6.67 -38.11
C PRO A 444 0.33 -6.52 -36.64
N TRP A 445 -0.57 -7.36 -36.16
CA TRP A 445 -1.03 -7.36 -34.75
C TRP A 445 0.09 -7.67 -33.74
N ILE A 446 1.15 -8.34 -34.20
CA ILE A 446 2.28 -8.77 -33.36
C ILE A 446 3.01 -7.57 -32.75
N ALA A 447 3.21 -6.51 -33.52
CA ALA A 447 3.98 -5.35 -33.08
C ALA A 447 3.37 -4.62 -31.86
N PRO A 448 2.07 -4.22 -31.89
CA PRO A 448 1.45 -3.61 -30.71
C PRO A 448 1.32 -4.60 -29.54
N THR A 449 1.19 -5.91 -29.80
CA THR A 449 1.17 -6.91 -28.71
C THR A 449 2.52 -7.02 -28.01
N ILE A 450 3.63 -7.10 -28.76
CA ILE A 450 4.98 -7.18 -28.18
C ILE A 450 5.29 -5.91 -27.38
N ALA A 451 4.81 -4.74 -27.83
CA ALA A 451 5.00 -3.47 -27.13
C ALA A 451 4.40 -3.44 -25.72
N LEU A 452 3.38 -4.24 -25.43
CA LEU A 452 2.78 -4.35 -24.10
C LEU A 452 3.74 -4.98 -23.07
N VAL A 453 4.67 -5.84 -23.50
CA VAL A 453 5.65 -6.48 -22.61
C VAL A 453 6.55 -5.45 -21.91
N PRO A 454 7.30 -4.57 -22.61
CA PRO A 454 8.14 -3.56 -21.97
C PRO A 454 7.32 -2.51 -21.20
N ILE A 455 6.07 -2.22 -21.59
CA ILE A 455 5.17 -1.35 -20.82
C ILE A 455 4.96 -1.92 -19.41
N SER A 456 4.45 -3.16 -19.33
CA SER A 456 4.14 -3.80 -18.05
C SER A 456 5.39 -4.09 -17.23
N PHE A 457 6.49 -4.45 -17.90
CA PHE A 457 7.81 -4.61 -17.27
C PHE A 457 8.25 -3.32 -16.57
N GLY A 458 8.16 -2.17 -17.24
CA GLY A 458 8.51 -0.88 -16.66
C GLY A 458 7.57 -0.49 -15.51
N ILE A 459 6.27 -0.71 -15.66
CA ILE A 459 5.27 -0.42 -14.61
C ILE A 459 5.59 -1.19 -13.32
N PHE A 460 5.99 -2.46 -13.43
CA PHE A 460 6.39 -3.26 -12.27
C PHE A 460 7.51 -2.58 -11.46
N PHE A 461 8.57 -2.12 -12.11
CA PHE A 461 9.69 -1.46 -11.43
C PHE A 461 9.29 -0.11 -10.82
N VAL A 462 8.40 0.66 -11.46
CA VAL A 462 7.85 1.89 -10.87
C VAL A 462 7.08 1.59 -9.59
N PHE A 463 6.23 0.55 -9.63
CA PHE A 463 5.43 0.15 -8.47
C PHE A 463 6.31 -0.29 -7.31
N GLU A 464 7.19 -1.27 -7.55
CA GLU A 464 8.03 -1.85 -6.51
C GLU A 464 8.96 -0.81 -5.86
N SER A 465 9.57 0.05 -6.67
CA SER A 465 10.48 1.09 -6.18
C SER A 465 9.75 2.17 -5.37
N THR A 466 8.52 2.54 -5.77
CA THR A 466 7.73 3.52 -5.03
C THR A 466 7.42 3.04 -3.62
N TYR A 467 6.98 1.78 -3.47
CA TYR A 467 6.69 1.20 -2.16
C TYR A 467 7.95 1.04 -1.30
N SER A 468 9.02 0.46 -1.87
CA SER A 468 10.24 0.17 -1.11
C SER A 468 10.98 1.46 -0.71
N TYR A 469 11.17 2.40 -1.65
CA TYR A 469 11.85 3.66 -1.39
C TYR A 469 11.08 4.55 -0.41
N THR A 470 9.77 4.71 -0.59
CA THR A 470 8.94 5.53 0.31
C THR A 470 8.91 4.93 1.71
N SER A 471 8.85 3.60 1.83
CA SER A 471 8.86 2.96 3.15
C SER A 471 10.17 3.20 3.89
N ASP A 472 11.31 3.08 3.22
CA ASP A 472 12.62 3.28 3.84
C ASP A 472 12.91 4.76 4.14
N CYS A 473 12.36 5.71 3.36
CA CYS A 473 12.52 7.15 3.60
C CYS A 473 11.79 7.65 4.86
N TYR A 474 10.59 7.13 5.14
CA TYR A 474 9.69 7.68 6.16
C TYR A 474 9.52 6.81 7.41
N GLY A 475 10.00 5.55 7.41
CA GLY A 475 9.95 4.67 8.59
C GLY A 475 8.57 4.60 9.24
N LEU A 476 8.42 5.12 10.47
CA LEU A 476 7.15 5.19 11.21
C LEU A 476 6.04 5.94 10.44
N ASN A 477 6.40 6.96 9.66
CA ASN A 477 5.46 7.75 8.86
C ASN A 477 5.17 7.14 7.47
N SER A 478 5.74 5.98 7.14
CA SER A 478 5.60 5.36 5.81
C SER A 478 4.16 5.00 5.47
N GLY A 479 3.36 4.58 6.45
CA GLY A 479 1.94 4.27 6.26
C GLY A 479 1.15 5.46 5.71
N SER A 480 1.33 6.64 6.30
CA SER A 480 0.66 7.88 5.85
C SER A 480 1.16 8.35 4.48
N ALA A 481 2.47 8.24 4.20
CA ALA A 481 3.03 8.57 2.89
C ALA A 481 2.46 7.67 1.78
N ILE A 482 2.43 6.35 2.01
CA ILE A 482 1.88 5.37 1.07
C ILE A 482 0.37 5.57 0.90
N ALA A 483 -0.36 5.95 1.96
CA ALA A 483 -1.78 6.27 1.87
C ALA A 483 -2.01 7.50 0.97
N GLY A 484 -1.21 8.56 1.11
CA GLY A 484 -1.27 9.74 0.23
C GLY A 484 -0.99 9.40 -1.24
N GLN A 485 0.06 8.61 -1.50
CA GLN A 485 0.34 8.12 -2.86
C GLN A 485 -0.79 7.22 -3.40
N GLY A 486 -1.35 6.36 -2.54
CA GLY A 486 -2.48 5.49 -2.86
C GLY A 486 -3.73 6.27 -3.25
N LEU A 487 -4.04 7.35 -2.52
CA LEU A 487 -5.12 8.28 -2.86
C LEU A 487 -4.93 8.82 -4.27
N MET A 488 -3.79 9.45 -4.55
CA MET A 488 -3.53 10.05 -5.87
C MET A 488 -3.56 9.01 -6.99
N ARG A 489 -2.94 7.85 -6.77
CA ARG A 489 -2.91 6.74 -7.73
C ARG A 489 -4.30 6.24 -8.06
N ASN A 490 -5.10 5.91 -7.04
CA ASN A 490 -6.43 5.35 -7.24
C ASN A 490 -7.41 6.39 -7.79
N THR A 491 -7.27 7.67 -7.44
CA THR A 491 -8.05 8.75 -8.06
C THR A 491 -7.76 8.88 -9.54
N LEU A 492 -6.49 8.91 -9.96
CA LEU A 492 -6.14 8.98 -11.38
C LEU A 492 -6.62 7.73 -12.15
N GLY A 493 -6.45 6.54 -11.57
CA GLY A 493 -6.98 5.30 -12.13
C GLY A 493 -8.52 5.25 -12.21
N ALA A 494 -9.23 5.91 -11.29
CA ALA A 494 -10.69 6.02 -11.33
C ALA A 494 -11.18 6.90 -12.47
N VAL A 495 -10.51 8.03 -12.71
CA VAL A 495 -10.94 9.01 -13.73
C VAL A 495 -10.58 8.55 -15.15
N ALA A 496 -9.48 7.81 -15.32
CA ALA A 496 -8.98 7.41 -16.65
C ALA A 496 -10.05 6.80 -17.58
N PRO A 497 -10.86 5.82 -17.14
CA PRO A 497 -11.83 5.16 -18.02
C PRO A 497 -12.98 6.06 -18.48
N LEU A 498 -13.33 7.11 -17.72
CA LEU A 498 -14.46 7.99 -18.04
C LEU A 498 -14.24 8.80 -19.33
N PHE A 499 -12.98 9.03 -19.71
CA PHE A 499 -12.64 9.80 -20.90
C PHE A 499 -11.66 9.07 -21.83
N ALA A 500 -11.28 7.83 -21.53
CA ALA A 500 -10.32 7.07 -22.33
C ALA A 500 -10.74 6.92 -23.79
N SER A 501 -11.98 6.47 -24.04
CA SER A 501 -12.54 6.32 -25.38
C SER A 501 -12.50 7.65 -26.16
N PRO A 502 -13.15 8.74 -25.72
CA PRO A 502 -13.11 10.01 -26.45
C PRO A 502 -11.68 10.57 -26.58
N PHE A 503 -10.79 10.33 -25.62
CA PHE A 503 -9.38 10.71 -25.72
C PHE A 503 -8.67 10.02 -26.90
N PHE A 504 -8.81 8.71 -27.05
CA PHE A 504 -8.17 7.96 -28.13
C PHE A 504 -8.82 8.19 -29.50
N HIS A 505 -10.13 8.44 -29.56
CA HIS A 505 -10.84 8.72 -30.82
C HIS A 505 -10.62 10.16 -31.30
N ASN A 506 -10.71 11.17 -30.43
CA ASN A 506 -10.64 12.59 -30.83
C ASN A 506 -9.21 13.06 -31.10
N LEU A 507 -8.24 12.67 -30.25
CA LEU A 507 -6.84 13.04 -30.46
C LEU A 507 -6.19 12.18 -31.55
N GLY A 508 -6.79 11.02 -31.84
CA GLY A 508 -6.19 9.97 -32.64
C GLY A 508 -5.24 9.13 -31.80
N SER A 509 -5.32 7.81 -31.95
CA SER A 509 -4.66 6.92 -31.00
C SER A 509 -3.13 7.03 -31.00
N GLN A 510 -2.54 7.39 -32.14
CA GLN A 510 -1.10 7.67 -32.26
C GLN A 510 -0.68 8.85 -31.39
N TRP A 511 -1.37 9.99 -31.49
CA TRP A 511 -1.05 11.21 -30.76
C TRP A 511 -1.35 11.08 -29.27
N ALA A 512 -2.44 10.39 -28.92
CA ALA A 512 -2.73 10.00 -27.54
C ALA A 512 -1.58 9.16 -26.94
N GLY A 513 -1.13 8.14 -27.66
CA GLY A 513 0.00 7.33 -27.25
C GLY A 513 1.33 8.10 -27.18
N LEU A 514 1.60 9.00 -28.13
CA LEU A 514 2.80 9.85 -28.13
C LEU A 514 2.84 10.77 -26.90
N LEU A 515 1.72 11.39 -26.55
CA LEU A 515 1.60 12.23 -25.35
C LEU A 515 1.94 11.42 -24.08
N LEU A 516 1.36 10.23 -23.95
CA LEU A 516 1.68 9.33 -22.84
C LEU A 516 3.15 8.91 -22.84
N SER A 517 3.73 8.65 -24.00
CA SER A 517 5.15 8.26 -24.14
C SER A 517 6.08 9.38 -23.67
N ILE A 518 5.82 10.63 -24.05
CA ILE A 518 6.61 11.80 -23.65
C ILE A 518 6.50 12.01 -22.14
N LEU A 519 5.28 11.96 -21.58
CA LEU A 519 5.06 12.10 -20.13
C LEU A 519 5.76 10.98 -19.35
N ALA A 520 5.67 9.74 -19.84
CA ALA A 520 6.38 8.60 -19.26
C ALA A 520 7.90 8.84 -19.24
N THR A 521 8.47 9.31 -20.35
CA THR A 521 9.91 9.63 -20.43
C THR A 521 10.32 10.69 -19.41
N LEU A 522 9.54 11.74 -19.25
CA LEU A 522 9.81 12.79 -18.26
C LEU A 522 9.80 12.24 -16.84
N LEU A 523 8.78 11.43 -16.50
CA LEU A 523 8.63 10.86 -15.16
C LEU A 523 9.67 9.75 -14.87
N THR A 524 10.16 9.02 -15.88
CA THR A 524 11.24 8.05 -15.74
C THR A 524 12.55 8.67 -15.23
N PHE A 525 12.75 9.98 -15.34
CA PHE A 525 13.92 10.64 -14.75
C PHE A 525 13.87 10.80 -13.22
N ILE A 526 12.70 10.66 -12.59
CA ILE A 526 12.52 10.76 -11.13
C ILE A 526 13.52 9.88 -10.35
N PRO A 527 13.61 8.55 -10.56
CA PRO A 527 14.57 7.72 -9.82
C PRO A 527 16.03 8.15 -10.02
N PHE A 528 16.41 8.67 -11.19
CA PHE A 528 17.78 9.15 -11.43
C PHE A 528 18.08 10.43 -10.64
N VAL A 529 17.12 11.36 -10.58
CA VAL A 529 17.24 12.60 -9.80
C VAL A 529 17.33 12.27 -8.31
N PHE A 530 16.48 11.38 -7.79
CA PHE A 530 16.51 10.99 -6.38
C PHE A 530 17.71 10.11 -6.02
N TYR A 531 18.24 9.32 -6.95
CA TYR A 531 19.49 8.59 -6.70
C TYR A 531 20.67 9.56 -6.48
N LYS A 532 20.74 10.65 -7.26
CA LYS A 532 21.84 11.64 -7.14
C LYS A 532 21.62 12.68 -6.04
N TYR A 533 20.39 13.16 -5.87
CA TYR A 533 20.05 14.29 -4.99
C TYR A 533 19.10 13.93 -3.85
N GLY A 534 18.80 12.64 -3.65
CA GLY A 534 17.84 12.16 -2.64
C GLY A 534 18.18 12.61 -1.23
N HIS A 535 19.46 12.54 -0.84
CA HIS A 535 19.94 13.01 0.45
C HIS A 535 19.62 14.51 0.68
N VAL A 536 19.82 15.37 -0.33
CA VAL A 536 19.51 16.81 -0.24
C VAL A 536 17.99 17.06 -0.17
N LEU A 537 17.22 16.33 -0.97
CA LEU A 537 15.76 16.48 -1.02
C LEU A 537 15.10 15.95 0.26
N ARG A 538 15.65 14.89 0.87
CA ARG A 538 15.22 14.38 2.17
C ARG A 538 15.64 15.30 3.32
N ALA A 539 16.81 15.92 3.26
CA ALA A 539 17.22 16.90 4.28
C ALA A 539 16.32 18.15 4.34
N ARG A 540 15.55 18.42 3.29
CA ARG A 540 14.52 19.49 3.26
C ARG A 540 13.17 19.06 3.82
N SER A 541 12.96 17.76 4.03
CA SER A 541 11.75 17.19 4.62
C SER A 541 11.84 17.24 6.15
N LYS A 542 10.76 17.66 6.81
CA LYS A 542 10.68 17.63 8.27
C LYS A 542 10.40 16.23 8.83
N LEU A 543 9.90 15.31 7.99
CA LEU A 543 9.37 14.00 8.40
C LEU A 543 10.17 12.80 7.85
N ALA A 544 11.09 13.03 6.92
CA ALA A 544 11.96 11.99 6.38
C ALA A 544 13.12 11.68 7.32
N LYS A 545 13.54 10.41 7.37
CA LYS A 545 14.76 10.01 8.06
C LYS A 545 15.97 10.54 7.29
N VAL A 546 16.81 11.33 7.96
CA VAL A 546 18.12 11.75 7.45
C VAL A 546 19.14 10.72 7.92
N TYR A 547 19.92 10.17 6.98
CA TYR A 547 20.99 9.23 7.28
C TYR A 547 22.28 10.01 7.05
N GLU A 548 23.01 10.35 8.11
CA GLU A 548 24.28 11.10 8.04
C GLU A 548 25.45 10.32 7.44
#